data_AF-A0AAW0T8L0-F1
#
_entry.id   AF-A0AAW0T8L0-F1
#
_cell.length_a   1.000
_cell.length_b   1.000
_cell.length_c   1.000
_cell.angle_alpha   90.00
_cell.angle_beta   90.00
_cell.angle_gamma   90.00
#
_symmetry.space_group_name_H-M   'P 1'
#
loop_
_entity.id
_entity.type
_entity.pdbx_description
1 polymer ?
#
loop_
_entity_poly.entity_id
_entity_poly.type
_entity_poly.pdbx_seq_one_letter_code
_entity_poly.pdbx_strand_id
1 'polypeptide(L)'
;MSVCGGCDLTHHQLQHLLEDDDKIKDFILAHSLIKSKISCGVCGTEVALKKGYIFRCNRQRRVPGKQKRFQRCNFYQSALKGSWFSRSHVAPSCTLELGY
;
A
#
# COMPACT_ATOMS: atom_id res chain seq x y z
N MET A 1 9.08 -0.01 17.71
CA MET A 1 9.47 -1.34 17.19
C MET A 1 8.31 -2.28 17.47
N SER A 2 7.44 -2.52 16.49
CA SER A 2 6.34 -3.48 16.62
C SER A 2 6.89 -4.86 16.28
N VAL A 3 7.31 -5.58 17.32
CA VAL A 3 7.66 -7.00 17.22
C VAL A 3 6.36 -7.74 17.01
N CYS A 4 6.16 -8.30 15.81
CA CYS A 4 5.10 -9.28 15.59
C CYS A 4 5.55 -10.59 16.25
N GLY A 5 5.20 -10.79 17.51
CA GLY A 5 5.30 -12.09 18.16
C GLY A 5 4.23 -12.98 17.52
N GLY A 6 4.65 -13.82 16.56
CA GLY A 6 3.88 -14.87 15.87
C GLY A 6 2.36 -14.70 15.88
N CYS A 7 1.77 -14.36 14.74
CA CYS A 7 0.31 -14.42 14.61
C CYS A 7 -0.14 -15.86 14.86
N ASP A 8 -0.76 -16.16 16.01
CA ASP A 8 -1.42 -17.44 16.28
C ASP A 8 -2.73 -17.54 15.48
N LEU A 9 -2.61 -17.50 14.15
CA LEU A 9 -3.73 -17.71 13.25
C LEU A 9 -3.99 -19.20 13.13
N THR A 10 -5.20 -19.62 13.48
CA THR A 10 -5.69 -20.97 13.16
C THR A 10 -5.90 -21.12 11.65
N HIS A 11 -5.81 -22.34 11.13
CA HIS A 11 -6.02 -22.65 9.71
C HIS A 11 -7.35 -22.09 9.17
N HIS A 12 -8.43 -22.17 9.96
CA HIS A 12 -9.73 -21.63 9.57
C HIS A 12 -9.75 -20.09 9.50
N GLN A 13 -9.01 -19.40 10.38
CA GLN A 13 -8.87 -17.94 10.31
C GLN A 13 -8.04 -17.51 9.11
N LEU A 14 -7.01 -18.28 8.75
CA LEU A 14 -6.22 -18.05 7.55
C LEU A 14 -7.06 -18.22 6.28
N GLN A 15 -7.88 -19.26 6.21
CA GLN A 15 -8.78 -19.51 5.08
C GLN A 15 -9.81 -18.39 4.91
N HIS A 16 -10.41 -17.91 6.00
CA HIS A 16 -11.39 -16.82 5.95
C HIS A 16 -10.75 -15.43 5.67
N LEU A 17 -9.45 -15.28 5.97
CA LEU A 17 -8.66 -14.12 5.54
C LEU A 17 -8.40 -14.19 4.03
N LEU A 18 -8.07 -15.38 3.52
CA LEU A 18 -7.77 -15.64 2.11
C LEU A 18 -8.94 -15.41 1.16
N GLU A 19 -10.17 -15.66 1.63
CA GLU A 19 -11.40 -15.48 0.84
C GLU A 19 -11.74 -14.00 0.56
N ASP A 20 -11.13 -13.05 1.27
CA ASP A 20 -11.51 -11.65 1.25
C ASP A 20 -10.30 -10.70 1.11
N ASP A 21 -10.13 -10.18 -0.10
CA ASP A 21 -9.07 -9.22 -0.46
C ASP A 21 -9.01 -7.97 0.43
N ASP A 22 -10.14 -7.54 1.01
CA ASP A 22 -10.16 -6.38 1.91
C ASP A 22 -9.67 -6.77 3.31
N LYS A 23 -9.99 -7.98 3.80
CA LYS A 23 -9.42 -8.50 5.06
C LYS A 23 -7.91 -8.75 4.95
N ILE A 24 -7.42 -9.22 3.79
CA ILE A 24 -5.97 -9.36 3.55
C ILE A 24 -5.29 -7.99 3.65
N LYS A 25 -5.88 -6.94 3.05
CA LYS A 25 -5.33 -5.58 3.15
C LYS A 25 -5.29 -5.09 4.59
N ASP A 26 -6.37 -5.27 5.34
CA ASP A 26 -6.43 -4.87 6.74
C ASP A 26 -5.42 -5.63 7.59
N PHE A 27 -5.24 -6.93 7.34
CA PHE A 27 -4.21 -7.74 7.99
C PHE A 27 -2.80 -7.22 7.71
N ILE A 28 -2.49 -6.92 6.44
CA ILE A 28 -1.17 -6.38 6.02
C ILE A 28 -0.92 -4.99 6.63
N LEU A 29 -1.95 -4.14 6.71
CA LEU A 29 -1.87 -2.83 7.36
C LEU A 29 -1.68 -2.96 8.87
N ALA A 30 -2.43 -3.85 9.53
CA ALA A 30 -2.34 -4.08 10.97
C ALA A 30 -0.97 -4.60 11.40
N HIS A 31 -0.37 -5.49 10.59
CA HIS A 31 0.98 -6.02 10.84
C HIS A 31 2.09 -5.06 10.40
N SER A 32 1.75 -3.81 10.03
CA SER A 32 2.70 -2.77 9.63
C SER A 32 3.59 -3.16 8.45
N LEU A 33 3.18 -4.13 7.63
CA LEU A 33 3.94 -4.59 6.46
C LEU A 33 3.93 -3.53 5.34
N ILE A 34 2.89 -2.69 5.32
CA ILE A 34 2.70 -1.59 4.37
C ILE A 34 2.11 -0.38 5.09
N LYS A 35 2.44 0.84 4.64
CA LYS A 35 1.86 2.08 5.17
C LYS A 35 0.45 2.32 4.61
N SER A 36 -0.46 2.86 5.42
CA SER A 36 -1.80 3.26 4.97
C SER A 36 -1.81 4.63 4.27
N LYS A 37 -0.84 5.49 4.58
CA LYS A 37 -0.68 6.83 4.01
C LYS A 37 0.79 7.17 3.80
N ILE A 38 1.08 7.96 2.78
CA ILE A 38 2.40 8.57 2.56
C ILE A 38 2.26 10.02 2.10
N SER A 39 3.29 10.83 2.34
CA SER A 39 3.36 12.17 1.77
C SER A 39 3.77 12.11 0.30
N CYS A 40 3.03 12.82 -0.55
CA CYS A 40 3.36 12.98 -1.96
C CYS A 40 4.68 13.73 -2.10
N GLY A 41 5.71 13.09 -2.69
CA GLY A 41 7.01 13.73 -2.90
C GLY A 41 7.01 14.93 -3.86
N VAL A 42 5.89 15.18 -4.55
CA VAL A 42 5.74 16.30 -5.50
C VAL A 42 5.03 17.50 -4.88
N CYS A 43 3.97 17.27 -4.09
CA CYS A 43 3.14 18.35 -3.55
C CYS A 43 3.01 18.36 -2.02
N GLY A 44 3.68 17.44 -1.31
CA GLY A 44 3.67 17.32 0.14
C GLY A 44 2.34 16.84 0.75
N THR A 45 1.27 16.70 -0.05
CA THR A 45 -0.03 16.24 0.42
C THR A 45 0.00 14.77 0.81
N GLU A 46 -0.62 14.39 1.93
CA GLU A 46 -0.87 13.00 2.28
C GLU A 46 -1.80 12.30 1.26
N VAL A 47 -1.36 11.15 0.78
CA VAL A 47 -2.14 10.26 -0.08
C VAL A 47 -2.38 8.94 0.64
N ALA A 48 -3.64 8.52 0.65
CA ALA A 48 -4.05 7.22 1.18
C ALA A 48 -3.75 6.09 0.18
N LEU A 49 -3.54 4.90 0.72
CA LEU A 49 -3.41 3.67 -0.03
C LEU A 49 -4.70 3.38 -0.80
N LYS A 50 -4.58 3.12 -2.09
CA LYS A 50 -5.70 2.70 -2.96
C LYS A 50 -5.63 1.20 -3.23
N LYS A 51 -6.71 0.67 -3.83
CA LYS A 51 -6.76 -0.69 -4.37
C LYS A 51 -5.54 -0.98 -5.24
N GLY A 52 -5.03 -2.22 -5.16
CA GLY A 52 -3.81 -2.64 -5.84
C GLY A 52 -2.51 -2.19 -5.16
N TYR A 53 -2.56 -1.78 -3.90
CA TYR A 53 -1.38 -1.35 -3.12
C TYR A 53 -0.66 -0.14 -3.73
N ILE A 54 -1.42 0.86 -4.19
CA ILE A 54 -0.89 2.02 -4.92
C ILE A 54 -1.18 3.32 -4.16
N PHE A 55 -0.17 4.19 -4.08
CA PHE A 55 -0.32 5.59 -3.75
C PHE A 55 -0.32 6.43 -5.02
N ARG A 56 -1.38 7.21 -5.24
CA ARG A 56 -1.49 8.10 -6.40
C ARG A 56 -2.01 9.47 -6.00
N CYS A 57 -1.24 10.52 -6.30
CA CYS A 57 -1.70 11.90 -6.16
C CYS A 57 -2.05 12.45 -7.54
N ASN A 58 -3.27 12.98 -7.69
CA ASN A 58 -3.74 13.65 -8.90
C ASN A 58 -4.17 15.11 -8.64
N ARG A 59 -3.78 15.71 -7.50
CA ARG A 59 -4.17 17.08 -7.14
C ARG A 59 -3.67 18.09 -8.16
N GLN A 60 -4.50 19.07 -8.49
CA GLN A 60 -4.05 20.22 -9.27
C GLN A 60 -3.23 21.16 -8.39
N ARG A 61 -2.09 21.62 -8.92
CA ARG A 61 -1.24 22.64 -8.30
C ARG A 61 -0.91 23.73 -9.31
N ARG A 62 -0.65 24.95 -8.83
CA ARG A 62 -0.05 26.00 -9.65
C ARG A 62 1.43 25.68 -9.88
N VAL A 63 1.90 25.89 -11.11
CA VAL A 63 3.31 25.72 -11.45
C VAL A 63 4.06 27.01 -11.10
N PRO A 64 5.06 26.97 -10.20
CA PRO A 64 5.88 28.15 -9.92
C PRO A 64 6.52 28.68 -11.20
N GLY A 65 6.49 30.00 -11.41
CA GLY A 65 7.11 30.65 -12.57
C GLY A 65 6.29 30.62 -13.88
N LYS A 66 5.11 30.01 -13.91
CA LYS A 66 4.19 30.11 -15.06
C LYS A 66 2.85 30.71 -14.61
N GLN A 67 2.64 32.00 -14.93
CA GLN A 67 1.35 32.64 -14.65
C GLN A 67 0.22 31.86 -15.36
N LYS A 68 -0.83 31.52 -14.59
CA LYS A 68 -2.07 30.85 -15.04
C LYS A 68 -1.95 29.39 -15.53
N ARG A 69 -0.86 28.65 -15.26
CA ARG A 69 -0.80 27.22 -15.60
C ARG A 69 -0.98 26.33 -14.36
N PHE A 70 -2.06 25.55 -14.36
CA PHE A 70 -2.27 24.48 -13.39
C PHE A 70 -1.75 23.16 -13.97
N GLN A 71 -1.04 22.39 -13.17
CA GLN A 71 -0.59 21.05 -13.51
C GLN A 71 -1.17 20.06 -12.50
N ARG A 72 -1.61 18.90 -12.98
CA ARG A 72 -1.96 17.79 -12.10
C ARG A 72 -0.68 17.15 -11.59
N CYS A 73 -0.63 16.91 -10.29
CA CYS A 73 0.35 16.01 -9.72
C CYS A 73 0.20 14.64 -10.41
N ASN A 74 1.32 14.04 -10.76
CA ASN A 74 1.39 12.71 -11.39
C ASN A 74 2.16 11.73 -10.49
N PHE A 75 2.20 12.01 -9.18
CA PHE A 75 2.91 11.16 -8.23
C PHE A 75 2.26 9.77 -8.18
N TYR A 76 3.09 8.76 -8.34
CA TYR A 76 2.75 7.36 -8.30
C TYR A 76 3.82 6.59 -7.53
N GLN A 77 3.41 5.80 -6.56
CA GLN A 77 4.30 4.92 -5.82
C GLN A 77 3.56 3.65 -5.42
N SER A 78 4.18 2.49 -5.65
CA SER A 78 3.69 1.23 -5.08
C SER A 78 3.98 1.22 -3.58
N ALA A 79 2.98 0.81 -2.80
CA ALA A 79 3.11 0.64 -1.36
C ALA A 79 3.95 -0.59 -0.99
N LEU A 80 4.18 -1.49 -1.96
CA LEU A 80 5.13 -2.59 -1.84
C LEU A 80 6.58 -2.11 -1.97
N LYS A 81 6.82 -0.89 -2.47
CA LYS A 81 8.19 -0.37 -2.63
C LYS A 81 8.86 -0.21 -1.25
N GLY A 82 9.91 -0.99 -1.01
CA GLY A 82 10.62 -1.03 0.26
C GLY A 82 10.03 -1.99 1.29
N SER A 83 8.94 -2.71 0.97
CA SER A 83 8.50 -3.86 1.75
C SER A 83 9.16 -5.14 1.24
N TRP A 84 8.97 -6.23 1.98
CA TRP A 84 9.43 -7.56 1.58
C TRP A 84 8.88 -7.98 0.20
N PHE A 85 7.69 -7.50 -0.17
CA PHE A 85 7.05 -7.75 -1.46
C PHE A 85 7.61 -6.91 -2.63
N SER A 86 8.55 -6.00 -2.39
CA SER A 86 9.11 -5.14 -3.45
C SER A 86 9.84 -5.91 -4.55
N ARG A 87 10.32 -7.11 -4.24
CA ARG A 87 11.11 -7.97 -5.14
C ARG A 87 10.42 -9.27 -5.49
N SER A 88 9.26 -9.56 -4.91
CA SER A 88 8.47 -10.72 -5.28
C SER A 88 7.61 -10.37 -6.49
N HIS A 89 7.58 -11.25 -7.49
CA HIS A 89 6.53 -11.24 -8.53
C HIS A 89 5.15 -11.61 -7.97
N VAL A 90 5.11 -11.94 -6.68
CA VAL A 90 3.93 -12.35 -5.94
C VAL A 90 3.24 -11.10 -5.43
N ALA A 91 2.02 -10.87 -5.91
CA ALA A 91 1.12 -9.91 -5.30
C ALA A 91 0.83 -10.38 -3.85
N PRO A 92 0.60 -9.48 -2.88
CA PRO A 92 0.31 -9.88 -1.51
C PRO A 92 -0.86 -10.88 -1.40
N SER A 93 -1.82 -10.80 -2.33
CA SER A 93 -2.92 -11.75 -2.48
C SER A 93 -2.50 -13.15 -2.93
N CYS A 94 -1.40 -13.29 -3.67
CA CYS A 94 -0.90 -14.57 -4.18
C CYS A 94 0.10 -15.27 -3.24
N THR A 95 0.67 -14.56 -2.26
CA THR A 95 1.70 -15.13 -1.36
C THR A 95 1.15 -16.16 -0.37
N LEU A 96 -0.17 -16.19 -0.18
CA LEU A 96 -0.81 -17.11 0.73
C LEU A 96 -1.19 -18.46 0.06
N GLU A 97 -1.02 -18.59 -1.26
CA GLU A 97 -1.26 -19.85 -1.99
C GLU A 97 0.00 -20.73 -2.12
N LEU A 98 1.16 -20.26 -1.67
CA LEU A 98 2.43 -20.98 -1.81
C LEU A 98 3.16 -21.06 -0.45
N GLY A 99 2.78 -22.02 0.39
CA GLY A 99 3.57 -22.35 1.57
C GLY A 99 2.92 -23.28 2.59
N TYR A 100 2.82 -24.57 2.22
CA TYR A 100 2.52 -25.77 3.02
C TYR A 100 1.09 -26.00 3.52
#